data_AF-A0A7R7ZJQ0-F1
#
_entry.id   AF-A0A7R7ZJQ0-F1
#
_cell.length_a   1.000
_cell.length_b   1.000
_cell.length_c   1.000
_cell.angle_alpha   90.00
_cell.angle_beta   90.00
_cell.angle_gamma   90.00
#
_symmetry.space_group_name_H-M   'P 1'
#
loop_
_entity.id
_entity.type
_entity.pdbx_description
1 polymer ?
#
loop_
_entity_poly.entity_id
_entity_poly.type
_entity_poly.pdbx_seq_one_letter_code
_entity_poly.pdbx_strand_id
1 'polypeptide(L)'
;MAASFGEKLLGEVTEARLDEILHDLRNICPNETSNRLGVKALDDLLEIFMPAPAPAPQHPDENFNLQPEDRQAHRAVKARTDPVVEISSTSSVAGKSQLLYYLAAIAVLPSTIDNVQIDGRNAAAVFIDTDGRFDADRLLSVAQGILYQKLKQHMVEQLPDTESILYNSLQHVHVFRPTSSPSLLATLQSLESYLFDTARHLSANRPLHAIFIDSATVFFWQDKLRDQIARVEEIGRPHTEIEHDRRSKRSFYIGDMYAELVRELKRVRSLFGCAVVYTTTAWIGRAASASASASGEDLVAFRCSLPPPWGLFPTLRVVVRANGQGRFLGCVNGLGKEQWPRRVVEGLERQSRGTFVFSADKHGVLV
;
A
#
# COMPACT_ATOMS: atom_id res chain seq x y z
N MET A 1 20.13 -26.38 43.89
CA MET A 1 18.76 -26.63 43.37
C MET A 1 18.04 -25.34 42.96
N ALA A 2 18.11 -24.23 43.71
CA ALA A 2 17.49 -22.97 43.30
C ALA A 2 18.15 -22.30 42.06
N ALA A 3 19.48 -22.35 41.95
CA ALA A 3 20.21 -21.73 40.83
C ALA A 3 19.90 -22.38 39.47
N SER A 4 19.83 -23.72 39.41
CA SER A 4 19.49 -24.48 38.20
C SER A 4 18.05 -24.31 37.76
N PHE A 5 17.16 -23.94 38.68
CA PHE A 5 15.76 -23.63 38.38
C PHE A 5 15.60 -22.22 37.79
N GLY A 6 16.39 -21.26 38.29
CA GLY A 6 16.48 -19.91 37.73
C GLY A 6 17.02 -19.86 36.30
N GLU A 7 18.07 -20.66 36.00
CA GLU A 7 18.60 -20.80 34.63
C GLU A 7 17.58 -21.39 33.64
N LYS A 8 16.78 -22.35 34.10
CA LYS A 8 15.75 -22.99 33.26
C LYS A 8 14.59 -22.05 32.96
N LEU A 9 14.14 -21.26 33.95
CA LEU A 9 13.11 -20.24 33.76
C LEU A 9 13.59 -19.08 32.86
N LEU A 10 14.86 -18.68 32.96
CA LEU A 10 15.45 -17.68 32.06
C LEU A 10 15.61 -18.19 30.63
N GLY A 11 15.84 -19.49 30.43
CA GLY A 11 15.84 -20.13 29.11
C GLY A 11 14.44 -20.29 28.49
N GLU A 12 13.38 -20.19 29.30
CA GLU A 12 11.97 -20.22 28.86
C GLU A 12 11.42 -18.81 28.55
N VAL A 13 12.14 -17.74 28.94
CA VAL A 13 11.82 -16.37 28.54
C VAL A 13 12.39 -16.11 27.15
N THR A 14 11.60 -16.36 26.11
CA THR A 14 11.89 -15.84 24.77
C THR A 14 11.66 -14.33 24.75
N GLU A 15 12.73 -13.56 24.59
CA GLU A 15 12.65 -12.15 24.21
C GLU A 15 12.05 -12.06 22.80
N ALA A 16 10.75 -11.80 22.73
CA ALA A 16 10.06 -11.51 21.48
C ALA A 16 9.94 -10.00 21.32
N ARG A 17 10.23 -9.49 20.12
CA ARG A 17 10.02 -8.08 19.84
C ARG A 17 8.52 -7.81 19.69
N LEU A 18 8.07 -6.59 20.02
CA LEU A 18 6.64 -6.24 19.92
C LEU A 18 6.09 -6.48 18.50
N ASP A 19 6.90 -6.25 17.47
CA ASP A 19 6.54 -6.49 16.08
C ASP A 19 6.30 -7.97 15.76
N GLU A 20 7.06 -8.87 16.39
CA GLU A 20 6.89 -10.32 16.27
C GLU A 20 5.59 -10.78 16.94
N ILE A 21 5.32 -10.26 18.14
CA ILE A 21 4.08 -10.56 18.88
C ILE A 21 2.84 -10.05 18.12
N LEU A 22 2.89 -8.82 17.59
CA LEU A 22 1.79 -8.26 16.80
C LEU A 22 1.56 -9.05 15.50
N HIS A 23 2.64 -9.51 14.86
CA HIS A 23 2.56 -10.38 13.69
C HIS A 23 1.89 -11.71 14.02
N ASP A 24 2.28 -12.36 15.11
CA ASP A 24 1.74 -13.65 15.54
C ASP A 24 0.27 -13.56 15.95
N LEU A 25 -0.12 -12.52 16.70
CA LEU A 25 -1.51 -12.25 17.06
C LEU A 25 -2.40 -12.09 15.81
N ARG A 26 -1.87 -11.44 14.77
CA ARG A 26 -2.59 -11.28 13.49
C ARG A 26 -2.81 -12.60 12.76
N ASN A 27 -1.88 -13.52 12.87
CA ASN A 27 -2.00 -14.86 12.28
C ASN A 27 -3.01 -15.74 13.05
N ILE A 28 -3.18 -15.49 14.36
CA ILE A 28 -4.13 -16.20 15.23
C ILE A 28 -5.56 -15.68 15.04
N CYS A 29 -5.73 -14.39 14.76
CA CYS A 29 -7.02 -13.74 14.50
C CYS A 29 -7.16 -13.34 13.01
N PRO A 30 -7.39 -14.30 12.09
CA PRO A 30 -7.58 -13.95 10.68
C PRO A 30 -8.84 -13.11 10.53
N ASN A 31 -8.70 -11.86 10.06
CA ASN A 31 -9.83 -11.08 9.58
C ASN A 31 -10.42 -11.81 8.36
N GLU A 32 -11.65 -12.32 8.49
CA GLU A 32 -12.30 -13.20 7.51
C GLU A 32 -12.69 -12.52 6.18
N THR A 33 -12.54 -11.19 6.06
CA THR A 33 -13.02 -10.49 4.87
C THR A 33 -11.93 -10.38 3.80
N SER A 34 -12.26 -10.80 2.56
CA SER A 34 -11.43 -10.79 1.34
C SER A 34 -11.05 -9.38 0.82
N ASN A 35 -11.08 -8.39 1.71
CA ASN A 35 -11.51 -7.04 1.39
C ASN A 35 -10.37 -6.07 1.81
N ARG A 36 -9.24 -6.18 1.09
CA ARG A 36 -7.92 -5.65 1.51
C ARG A 36 -7.87 -4.13 1.53
N LEU A 37 -8.40 -3.47 0.50
CA LEU A 37 -8.42 -2.03 0.36
C LEU A 37 -9.78 -1.43 0.68
N GLY A 38 -10.87 -2.20 0.56
CA GLY A 38 -12.24 -1.69 0.72
C GLY A 38 -12.83 -1.10 -0.54
N VAL A 39 -12.28 -1.47 -1.69
CA VAL A 39 -12.80 -1.06 -2.99
C VAL A 39 -12.88 -2.30 -3.84
N LYS A 40 -14.10 -2.80 -4.06
CA LYS A 40 -14.36 -4.08 -4.74
C LYS A 40 -13.57 -4.20 -6.03
N ALA A 41 -13.56 -3.16 -6.86
CA ALA A 41 -12.84 -3.15 -8.12
C ALA A 41 -11.32 -3.41 -7.97
N LEU A 42 -10.69 -2.89 -6.91
CA LEU A 42 -9.27 -3.12 -6.65
C LEU A 42 -9.04 -4.44 -5.90
N ASP A 43 -9.92 -4.80 -4.98
CA ASP A 43 -9.85 -6.03 -4.20
C ASP A 43 -10.00 -7.27 -5.09
N ASP A 44 -10.92 -7.23 -6.06
CA ASP A 44 -11.10 -8.26 -7.10
C ASP A 44 -9.81 -8.46 -7.91
N LEU A 45 -9.12 -7.37 -8.27
CA LEU A 45 -7.82 -7.44 -8.97
C LEU A 45 -6.74 -8.00 -8.04
N LEU A 46 -6.69 -7.56 -6.79
CA LEU A 46 -5.73 -8.06 -5.81
C LEU A 46 -5.89 -9.56 -5.56
N GLU A 47 -7.11 -10.10 -5.58
CA GLU A 47 -7.36 -11.53 -5.45
C GLU A 47 -6.73 -12.31 -6.61
N ILE A 48 -6.78 -11.77 -7.84
CA ILE A 48 -6.11 -12.37 -9.00
C ILE A 48 -4.60 -12.39 -8.81
N PHE A 49 -3.99 -11.27 -8.39
CA PHE A 49 -2.53 -11.18 -8.28
C PHE A 49 -1.97 -11.83 -7.01
N MET A 50 -2.76 -11.88 -5.93
CA MET A 50 -2.36 -12.36 -4.61
C MET A 50 -3.36 -13.41 -4.07
N PRO A 51 -3.43 -14.60 -4.69
CA PRO A 51 -4.40 -15.61 -4.32
C PRO A 51 -4.15 -16.06 -2.88
N ALA A 52 -5.24 -16.41 -2.19
CA ALA A 52 -5.14 -17.05 -0.89
C ALA A 52 -4.31 -18.33 -1.00
N PRO A 53 -3.47 -18.66 0.00
CA PRO A 53 -2.90 -19.99 0.11
C PRO A 53 -4.05 -21.01 0.11
N ALA A 54 -4.05 -21.96 -0.83
CA ALA A 54 -5.01 -23.06 -0.76
C ALA A 54 -4.75 -23.85 0.54
N PRO A 55 -5.80 -24.28 1.27
CA PRO A 55 -5.61 -25.21 2.37
C PRO A 55 -4.90 -26.45 1.82
N ALA A 56 -3.78 -26.84 2.45
CA ALA A 56 -3.04 -28.02 2.03
C ALA A 56 -3.98 -29.24 2.01
N PRO A 57 -3.87 -30.15 1.01
CA PRO A 57 -4.68 -31.36 1.01
C PRO A 57 -4.42 -32.12 2.30
N GLN A 58 -5.48 -32.37 3.06
CA GLN A 58 -5.42 -33.24 4.24
C GLN A 58 -5.17 -34.67 3.74
N HIS A 59 -3.91 -35.08 3.67
CA HIS A 59 -3.59 -36.50 3.54
C HIS A 59 -4.04 -37.19 4.84
N PRO A 60 -4.95 -38.18 4.79
CA PRO A 60 -5.51 -38.80 6.00
C PRO A 60 -4.48 -39.53 6.86
N ASP A 61 -3.29 -39.83 6.34
CA ASP A 61 -2.42 -40.85 6.92
C ASP A 61 -1.24 -40.34 7.76
N GLU A 62 -0.98 -39.03 7.81
CA GLU A 62 0.16 -38.48 8.60
C GLU A 62 -0.22 -37.98 10.01
N ASN A 63 -1.51 -37.93 10.36
CA ASN A 63 -1.98 -37.30 11.59
C ASN A 63 -2.06 -38.23 12.82
N PHE A 64 -1.75 -39.53 12.71
CA PHE A 64 -1.99 -40.46 13.81
C PHE A 64 -0.89 -40.54 14.89
N ASN A 65 0.25 -39.85 14.72
CA ASN A 65 1.38 -39.99 15.65
C ASN A 65 1.92 -38.69 16.28
N LEU A 66 1.18 -37.58 16.23
CA LEU A 66 1.57 -36.34 16.93
C LEU A 66 0.69 -36.07 18.14
N GLN A 67 1.32 -35.69 19.26
CA GLN A 67 0.62 -35.28 20.47
C GLN A 67 -0.25 -34.04 20.19
N PRO A 68 -1.35 -33.82 20.96
CA PRO A 68 -2.30 -32.75 20.70
C PRO A 68 -1.67 -31.34 20.64
N GLU A 69 -0.56 -31.14 21.34
CA GLU A 69 0.15 -29.86 21.46
C GLU A 69 0.95 -29.52 20.19
N ASP A 70 1.51 -30.52 19.49
CA ASP A 70 2.27 -30.33 18.24
C ASP A 70 1.36 -30.06 17.03
N ARG A 71 0.08 -30.46 17.09
CA ARG A 71 -0.90 -30.18 16.04
C ARG A 71 -1.22 -28.68 15.92
N GLN A 72 -1.04 -27.91 17.00
CA GLN A 72 -1.29 -26.47 17.01
C GLN A 72 -0.10 -25.68 16.45
N ALA A 73 1.13 -26.16 16.63
CA ALA A 73 2.36 -25.53 16.14
C ALA A 73 2.57 -25.68 14.61
N HIS A 74 2.00 -26.71 13.97
CA HIS A 74 2.14 -26.95 12.52
C HIS A 74 1.06 -26.30 11.65
N ARG A 75 0.07 -25.63 12.26
CA ARG A 75 -0.82 -24.70 11.54
C ARG A 75 -0.18 -23.33 11.40
N ALA A 76 1.01 -23.27 10.80
CA ALA A 76 1.52 -22.03 10.24
C ALA A 76 0.65 -21.67 9.02
N VAL A 77 -0.50 -21.04 9.25
CA VAL A 77 -1.30 -20.40 8.20
C VAL A 77 -0.35 -19.43 7.53
N LYS A 78 0.08 -19.75 6.30
CA LYS A 78 1.05 -18.95 5.55
C LYS A 78 0.54 -17.50 5.51
N ALA A 79 1.19 -16.61 6.26
CA ALA A 79 0.71 -15.26 6.52
C ALA A 79 0.37 -14.56 5.19
N ARG A 80 -0.87 -14.09 5.06
CA ARG A 80 -1.29 -13.32 3.89
C ARG A 80 -0.56 -11.99 3.93
N THR A 81 0.39 -11.77 3.02
CA THR A 81 1.10 -10.49 2.93
C THR A 81 0.15 -9.38 2.48
N ASP A 82 0.24 -8.18 3.06
CA ASP A 82 -0.59 -7.02 2.68
C ASP A 82 -0.26 -6.51 1.26
N PRO A 83 -1.15 -5.81 0.53
CA PRO A 83 -0.85 -5.44 -0.86
C PRO A 83 0.10 -4.23 -0.97
N VAL A 84 0.84 -4.16 -2.09
CA VAL A 84 1.54 -2.95 -2.53
C VAL A 84 1.00 -2.56 -3.90
N VAL A 85 0.33 -1.41 -3.97
CA VAL A 85 -0.36 -0.96 -5.19
C VAL A 85 0.30 0.28 -5.76
N GLU A 86 0.71 0.18 -7.02
CA GLU A 86 1.16 1.33 -7.81
C GLU A 86 0.01 1.86 -8.67
N ILE A 87 -0.29 3.15 -8.55
CA ILE A 87 -1.25 3.87 -9.39
C ILE A 87 -0.48 4.84 -10.29
N SER A 88 -0.38 4.52 -11.57
CA SER A 88 0.47 5.23 -12.52
C SER A 88 -0.33 5.95 -13.60
N SER A 89 0.21 7.06 -14.11
CA SER A 89 -0.34 7.72 -15.30
C SER A 89 0.72 8.59 -15.97
N THR A 90 0.58 8.81 -17.27
CA THR A 90 1.39 9.79 -18.02
C THR A 90 0.89 11.22 -17.83
N SER A 91 -0.31 11.40 -17.25
CA SER A 91 -0.92 12.72 -17.02
C SER A 91 -1.07 13.01 -15.53
N SER A 92 -0.84 14.27 -15.14
CA SER A 92 -1.11 14.79 -13.81
C SER A 92 -2.62 14.89 -13.54
N VAL A 93 -3.45 15.04 -14.57
CA VAL A 93 -4.91 15.24 -14.47
C VAL A 93 -5.70 13.93 -14.57
N ALA A 94 -5.03 12.77 -14.48
CA ALA A 94 -5.68 11.46 -14.60
C ALA A 94 -6.39 10.97 -13.32
N GLY A 95 -6.69 11.83 -12.35
CA GLY A 95 -7.46 11.43 -11.16
C GLY A 95 -6.72 10.54 -10.15
N LYS A 96 -5.39 10.43 -10.23
CA LYS A 96 -4.58 9.60 -9.31
C LYS A 96 -4.78 9.99 -7.84
N SER A 97 -4.60 11.27 -7.51
CA SER A 97 -4.78 11.80 -6.15
C SER A 97 -6.25 11.71 -5.70
N GLN A 98 -7.20 11.81 -6.63
CA GLN A 98 -8.63 11.62 -6.33
C GLN A 98 -8.90 10.17 -5.87
N LEU A 99 -8.31 9.19 -6.55
CA LEU A 99 -8.40 7.79 -6.14
C LEU A 99 -7.71 7.55 -4.78
N LEU A 100 -6.56 8.20 -4.50
CA LEU A 100 -5.94 8.14 -3.17
C LEU A 100 -6.84 8.74 -2.08
N TYR A 101 -7.49 9.88 -2.33
CA TYR A 101 -8.43 10.47 -1.36
C TYR A 101 -9.63 9.57 -1.10
N TYR A 102 -10.15 8.90 -2.13
CA TYR A 102 -11.21 7.91 -1.97
C TYR A 102 -10.76 6.75 -1.07
N LEU A 103 -9.58 6.18 -1.34
CA LEU A 103 -9.02 5.09 -0.54
C LEU A 103 -8.73 5.51 0.91
N ALA A 104 -8.21 6.73 1.11
CA ALA A 104 -7.97 7.28 2.45
C ALA A 104 -9.28 7.51 3.21
N ALA A 105 -10.33 7.99 2.54
CA ALA A 105 -11.65 8.15 3.14
C ALA A 105 -12.25 6.79 3.55
N ILE A 106 -12.24 5.79 2.67
CA ILE A 106 -12.69 4.42 2.99
C ILE A 106 -11.92 3.83 4.19
N ALA A 107 -10.61 4.10 4.29
CA ALA A 107 -9.80 3.64 5.40
C ALA A 107 -10.32 4.13 6.77
N VAL A 108 -10.70 5.41 6.85
CA VAL A 108 -11.00 6.04 8.15
C VAL A 108 -12.48 6.13 8.50
N LEU A 109 -13.36 6.08 7.49
CA LEU A 109 -14.81 6.07 7.70
C LEU A 109 -15.25 4.83 8.49
N PRO A 110 -16.34 4.92 9.27
CA PRO A 110 -16.87 3.77 10.00
C PRO A 110 -17.39 2.70 9.04
N SER A 111 -17.38 1.45 9.47
CA SER A 111 -18.01 0.35 8.73
C SER A 111 -19.52 0.48 8.70
N THR A 112 -20.11 0.99 9.79
CA THR A 112 -21.55 1.13 9.96
C THR A 112 -21.93 2.42 10.68
N ILE A 113 -23.08 3.00 10.34
CA ILE A 113 -23.70 4.13 11.05
C ILE A 113 -25.17 3.79 11.26
N ASP A 114 -25.63 3.76 12.51
CA ASP A 114 -27.03 3.42 12.86
C ASP A 114 -27.56 2.16 12.14
N ASN A 115 -26.73 1.11 12.11
CA ASN A 115 -26.95 -0.17 11.42
C ASN A 115 -26.92 -0.13 9.87
N VAL A 116 -26.65 1.02 9.27
CA VAL A 116 -26.42 1.17 7.83
C VAL A 116 -24.97 0.83 7.50
N GLN A 117 -24.75 -0.05 6.51
CA GLN A 117 -23.40 -0.39 6.04
C GLN A 117 -22.83 0.74 5.19
N ILE A 118 -21.70 1.30 5.62
CA ILE A 118 -20.95 2.34 4.90
C ILE A 118 -19.75 1.75 4.16
N ASP A 119 -19.32 0.54 4.56
CA ASP A 119 -18.15 -0.19 4.05
C ASP A 119 -16.81 0.50 4.32
N GLY A 120 -16.77 1.43 5.27
CA GLY A 120 -15.52 1.97 5.80
C GLY A 120 -14.76 0.96 6.67
N ARG A 121 -13.49 1.25 6.95
CA ARG A 121 -12.58 0.34 7.68
C ARG A 121 -12.37 0.71 9.14
N ASN A 122 -12.91 1.85 9.60
CA ASN A 122 -12.76 2.36 10.95
C ASN A 122 -11.30 2.30 11.45
N ALA A 123 -10.36 2.59 10.56
CA ALA A 123 -8.93 2.43 10.77
C ALA A 123 -8.23 3.79 10.73
N ALA A 124 -6.91 3.79 10.92
CA ALA A 124 -6.05 4.93 10.67
C ALA A 124 -5.41 4.83 9.28
N ALA A 125 -5.01 5.98 8.73
CA ALA A 125 -4.29 6.06 7.46
C ALA A 125 -3.10 7.02 7.57
N VAL A 126 -1.98 6.68 6.95
CA VAL A 126 -0.85 7.60 6.79
C VAL A 126 -0.85 8.12 5.36
N PHE A 127 -0.80 9.43 5.18
CA PHE A 127 -0.72 10.09 3.87
C PHE A 127 0.60 10.86 3.76
N ILE A 128 1.49 10.40 2.89
CA ILE A 128 2.78 11.03 2.63
C ILE A 128 2.65 11.90 1.38
N ASP A 129 2.55 13.20 1.62
CA ASP A 129 2.41 14.25 0.63
C ASP A 129 3.80 14.80 0.25
N THR A 130 4.34 14.30 -0.85
CA THR A 130 5.72 14.60 -1.28
C THR A 130 5.82 15.85 -2.16
N ASP A 131 4.72 16.28 -2.80
CA ASP A 131 4.68 17.49 -3.64
C ASP A 131 3.95 18.68 -2.99
N GLY A 132 3.45 18.50 -1.76
CA GLY A 132 2.80 19.56 -0.98
C GLY A 132 1.39 19.90 -1.46
N ARG A 133 0.72 18.98 -2.17
CA ARG A 133 -0.59 19.20 -2.81
C ARG A 133 -1.74 18.53 -2.07
N PHE A 134 -1.49 17.98 -0.87
CA PHE A 134 -2.57 17.45 -0.06
C PHE A 134 -3.59 18.53 0.30
N ASP A 135 -4.86 18.23 0.03
CA ASP A 135 -6.01 19.12 0.20
C ASP A 135 -7.02 18.43 1.12
N ALA A 136 -7.10 18.93 2.36
CA ALA A 136 -7.97 18.38 3.40
C ALA A 136 -9.46 18.62 3.10
N ASP A 137 -9.80 19.77 2.51
CA ASP A 137 -11.17 20.11 2.13
C ASP A 137 -11.64 19.19 1.01
N ARG A 138 -10.73 18.85 0.09
CA ARG A 138 -11.02 17.87 -0.94
C ARG A 138 -11.22 16.48 -0.37
N LEU A 139 -10.39 16.03 0.57
CA LEU A 139 -10.59 14.74 1.25
C LEU A 139 -11.92 14.70 2.00
N LEU A 140 -12.29 15.78 2.70
CA LEU A 140 -13.59 15.93 3.36
C LEU A 140 -14.74 15.80 2.35
N SER A 141 -14.65 16.50 1.22
CA SER A 141 -15.66 16.43 0.15
C SER A 141 -15.82 15.00 -0.38
N VAL A 142 -14.73 14.26 -0.52
CA VAL A 142 -14.77 12.85 -0.95
C VAL A 142 -15.41 11.95 0.12
N ALA A 143 -15.03 12.11 1.39
CA ALA A 143 -15.63 11.34 2.49
C ALA A 143 -17.12 11.63 2.65
N GLN A 144 -17.53 12.89 2.51
CA GLN A 144 -18.93 13.31 2.47
C GLN A 144 -19.67 12.62 1.31
N GLY A 145 -19.12 12.65 0.11
CA GLY A 145 -19.72 12.02 -1.07
C GLY A 145 -19.98 10.52 -0.86
N ILE A 146 -19.01 9.80 -0.30
CA ILE A 146 -19.15 8.36 0.05
C ILE A 146 -20.31 8.16 1.03
N LEU A 147 -20.31 8.92 2.13
CA LEU A 147 -21.29 8.80 3.18
C LEU A 147 -22.72 9.08 2.68
N TYR A 148 -22.91 10.20 1.97
CA TYR A 148 -24.21 10.57 1.41
C TYR A 148 -24.72 9.55 0.39
N GLN A 149 -23.84 9.02 -0.46
CA GLN A 149 -24.22 7.99 -1.42
C GLN A 149 -24.72 6.73 -0.72
N LYS A 150 -24.01 6.25 0.31
CA LYS A 150 -24.37 5.04 1.07
C LYS A 150 -25.67 5.23 1.84
N LEU A 151 -25.84 6.35 2.55
CA LEU A 151 -27.08 6.66 3.27
C LEU A 151 -28.28 6.77 2.32
N LYS A 152 -28.10 7.39 1.14
CA LYS A 152 -29.15 7.49 0.12
C LYS A 152 -29.55 6.13 -0.44
N GLN A 153 -28.59 5.23 -0.67
CA GLN A 153 -28.86 3.86 -1.14
C GLN A 153 -29.72 3.06 -0.14
N HIS A 154 -29.57 3.34 1.16
CA HIS A 154 -30.34 2.70 2.22
C HIS A 154 -31.63 3.45 2.60
N MET A 155 -32.02 4.47 1.84
CA MET A 155 -33.25 5.25 2.04
C MET A 155 -33.43 5.78 3.46
N VAL A 156 -32.33 6.22 4.09
CA VAL A 156 -32.35 6.75 5.45
C VAL A 156 -33.12 8.08 5.47
N GLU A 157 -34.24 8.12 6.20
CA GLU A 157 -35.12 9.31 6.27
C GLU A 157 -34.58 10.42 7.18
N GLN A 158 -33.83 10.06 8.23
CA GLN A 158 -33.19 11.00 9.15
C GLN A 158 -31.68 10.91 9.01
N LEU A 159 -31.06 11.99 8.51
CA LEU A 159 -29.61 12.04 8.39
C LEU A 159 -28.99 11.99 9.80
N PRO A 160 -28.05 11.06 10.07
CA PRO A 160 -27.27 11.07 11.29
C PRO A 160 -26.42 12.35 11.35
N ASP A 161 -25.77 12.60 12.49
CA ASP A 161 -24.82 13.71 12.63
C ASP A 161 -23.56 13.47 11.77
N THR A 162 -23.69 13.72 10.47
CA THR A 162 -22.66 13.41 9.49
C THR A 162 -21.42 14.25 9.72
N GLU A 163 -21.57 15.48 10.21
CA GLU A 163 -20.44 16.38 10.49
C GLU A 163 -19.56 15.81 11.61
N SER A 164 -20.15 15.43 12.74
CA SER A 164 -19.39 14.79 13.83
C SER A 164 -18.76 13.48 13.40
N ILE A 165 -19.46 12.66 12.61
CA ILE A 165 -18.91 11.40 12.08
C ILE A 165 -17.69 11.66 11.19
N LEU A 166 -17.77 12.63 10.29
CA LEU A 166 -16.68 12.99 9.38
C LEU A 166 -15.49 13.57 10.13
N TYR A 167 -15.73 14.51 11.07
CA TYR A 167 -14.70 15.06 11.92
C TYR A 167 -13.97 13.95 12.71
N ASN A 168 -14.75 13.08 13.36
CA ASN A 168 -14.21 11.97 14.14
C ASN A 168 -13.51 10.90 13.28
N SER A 169 -13.81 10.82 11.98
CA SER A 169 -13.15 9.88 11.07
C SER A 169 -11.86 10.48 10.51
N LEU A 170 -11.91 11.72 10.02
CA LEU A 170 -10.79 12.34 9.31
C LEU A 170 -9.61 12.71 10.23
N GLN A 171 -9.83 12.85 11.54
CA GLN A 171 -8.74 12.99 12.52
C GLN A 171 -7.75 11.81 12.54
N HIS A 172 -8.12 10.68 11.93
CA HIS A 172 -7.28 9.47 11.83
C HIS A 172 -6.47 9.39 10.54
N VAL A 173 -6.42 10.48 9.76
CA VAL A 173 -5.52 10.63 8.62
C VAL A 173 -4.28 11.42 9.05
N HIS A 174 -3.14 10.74 9.12
CA HIS A 174 -1.87 11.32 9.52
C HIS A 174 -1.09 11.78 8.29
N VAL A 175 -0.91 13.09 8.13
CA VAL A 175 -0.27 13.67 6.95
C VAL A 175 1.19 14.03 7.23
N PHE A 176 2.11 13.54 6.41
CA PHE A 176 3.54 13.87 6.47
C PHE A 176 4.00 14.49 5.15
N ARG A 177 4.87 15.50 5.23
CA ARG A 177 5.37 16.25 4.07
C ARG A 177 6.90 16.23 3.97
N PRO A 178 7.51 15.08 3.63
CA PRO A 178 8.94 15.03 3.39
C PRO A 178 9.31 15.88 2.16
N THR A 179 10.52 16.45 2.15
CA THR A 179 10.97 17.37 1.10
C THR A 179 12.09 16.82 0.21
N SER A 180 12.51 15.57 0.46
CA SER A 180 13.54 14.85 -0.29
C SER A 180 13.50 13.35 0.04
N SER A 181 14.18 12.51 -0.74
CA SER A 181 14.28 11.07 -0.48
C SER A 181 14.89 10.71 0.90
N PRO A 182 15.95 11.38 1.39
CA PRO A 182 16.41 11.19 2.77
C PRO A 182 15.35 11.58 3.82
N SER A 183 14.61 12.66 3.60
CA SER A 183 13.52 13.09 4.50
C SER A 183 12.34 12.11 4.48
N LEU A 184 12.01 11.54 3.32
CA LEU A 184 11.03 10.47 3.19
C LEU A 184 11.48 9.23 3.95
N LEU A 185 12.75 8.81 3.78
CA LEU A 185 13.31 7.67 4.50
C LEU A 185 13.24 7.88 6.02
N ALA A 186 13.64 9.05 6.51
CA ALA A 186 13.57 9.41 7.93
C ALA A 186 12.11 9.41 8.45
N THR A 187 11.17 9.90 7.64
CA THR A 187 9.74 9.87 7.94
C THR A 187 9.28 8.43 8.16
N LEU A 188 9.58 7.52 7.22
CA LEU A 188 9.21 6.11 7.31
C LEU A 188 9.84 5.42 8.52
N GLN A 189 11.12 5.71 8.81
CA GLN A 189 11.81 5.20 10.00
C GLN A 189 11.17 5.67 11.31
N SER A 190 10.63 6.89 11.33
CA SER A 190 9.96 7.45 12.51
C SER A 190 8.52 6.97 12.72
N LEU A 191 7.88 6.34 11.72
CA LEU A 191 6.46 5.99 11.79
C LEU A 191 6.12 5.07 12.95
N GLU A 192 7.00 4.12 13.28
CA GLU A 192 6.87 3.25 14.45
C GLU A 192 6.75 4.06 15.73
N SER A 193 7.75 4.92 16.00
CA SER A 193 7.76 5.76 17.19
C SER A 193 6.57 6.73 17.25
N TYR A 194 6.10 7.22 16.10
CA TYR A 194 4.98 8.15 16.05
C TYR A 194 3.63 7.45 16.30
N LEU A 195 3.39 6.31 15.63
CA LEU A 195 2.10 5.60 15.69
C LEU A 195 1.90 4.83 16.99
N PHE A 196 2.97 4.47 17.70
CA PHE A 196 2.89 3.87 19.03
C PHE A 196 2.91 4.89 20.18
N ASP A 197 3.20 6.16 19.90
CA ASP A 197 3.09 7.23 20.89
C ASP A 197 1.64 7.73 20.97
N THR A 198 0.85 7.09 21.84
CA THR A 198 -0.58 7.35 22.00
C THR A 198 -0.89 8.77 22.50
N ALA A 199 0.10 9.52 22.99
CA ALA A 199 -0.08 10.92 23.38
C ALA A 199 0.00 11.89 22.19
N ARG A 200 0.54 11.47 21.04
CA ARG A 200 0.70 12.33 19.86
C ARG A 200 -0.53 12.38 18.95
N HIS A 201 -1.46 11.45 19.09
CA HIS A 201 -2.61 11.34 18.21
C HIS A 201 -3.77 10.53 18.78
N LEU A 202 -4.93 10.61 18.14
CA LEU A 202 -6.17 9.97 18.60
C LEU A 202 -6.40 8.57 18.02
N SER A 203 -5.49 8.08 17.17
CA SER A 203 -5.62 6.80 16.47
C SER A 203 -5.14 5.55 17.23
N ALA A 204 -4.79 5.67 18.51
CA ALA A 204 -4.16 4.58 19.28
C ALA A 204 -4.97 3.28 19.33
N ASN A 205 -6.30 3.36 19.20
CA ASN A 205 -7.22 2.24 19.22
C ASN A 205 -7.60 1.73 17.81
N ARG A 206 -6.96 2.23 16.76
CA ARG A 206 -7.26 1.87 15.37
C ARG A 206 -6.07 1.17 14.71
N PRO A 207 -6.29 0.08 13.97
CA PRO A 207 -5.24 -0.49 13.14
C PRO A 207 -4.87 0.49 12.03
N LEU A 208 -3.63 0.42 11.54
CA LEU A 208 -3.24 1.14 10.33
C LEU A 208 -3.73 0.38 9.10
N HIS A 209 -4.60 1.00 8.29
CA HIS A 209 -5.11 0.38 7.06
C HIS A 209 -4.11 0.46 5.92
N ALA A 210 -3.56 1.66 5.69
CA ALA A 210 -2.68 1.90 4.55
C ALA A 210 -1.73 3.08 4.77
N ILE A 211 -0.58 3.00 4.10
CA ILE A 211 0.34 4.11 3.85
C ILE A 211 0.16 4.54 2.39
N PHE A 212 -0.30 5.77 2.20
CA PHE A 212 -0.46 6.43 0.90
C PHE A 212 0.74 7.32 0.60
N ILE A 213 1.29 7.29 -0.62
CA ILE A 213 2.40 8.17 -1.04
C ILE A 213 2.01 8.87 -2.34
N ASP A 214 1.91 10.20 -2.30
CA ASP A 214 1.59 11.03 -3.47
C ASP A 214 2.72 12.06 -3.71
N SER A 215 3.59 11.92 -4.71
CA SER A 215 3.87 10.73 -5.51
C SER A 215 5.26 10.17 -5.21
N ALA A 216 5.47 8.88 -5.43
CA ALA A 216 6.78 8.26 -5.27
C ALA A 216 7.83 8.79 -6.28
N THR A 217 7.40 9.53 -7.31
CA THR A 217 8.27 10.04 -8.38
C THR A 217 8.79 11.47 -8.15
N VAL A 218 8.33 12.19 -7.12
CA VAL A 218 8.62 13.64 -6.95
C VAL A 218 10.12 13.92 -6.86
N PHE A 219 10.85 13.13 -6.08
CA PHE A 219 12.28 13.39 -5.82
C PHE A 219 13.23 12.79 -6.87
N PHE A 220 12.71 12.00 -7.83
CA PHE A 220 13.52 11.21 -8.74
C PHE A 220 14.58 12.03 -9.49
N TRP A 221 14.20 13.18 -10.06
CA TRP A 221 15.13 13.99 -10.85
C TRP A 221 16.17 14.70 -9.98
N GLN A 222 15.80 15.09 -8.76
CA GLN A 222 16.74 15.67 -7.80
C GLN A 222 17.77 14.63 -7.36
N ASP A 223 17.33 13.41 -7.07
CA ASP A 223 18.20 12.30 -6.71
C ASP A 223 19.12 11.89 -7.88
N LYS A 224 18.58 11.85 -9.10
CA LYS A 224 19.37 11.56 -10.29
C LYS A 224 20.47 12.59 -10.50
N LEU A 225 20.17 13.88 -10.32
CA LEU A 225 21.18 14.92 -10.39
C LEU A 225 22.27 14.73 -9.33
N ARG A 226 21.89 14.44 -8.07
CA ARG A 226 22.86 14.17 -6.98
C ARG A 226 23.76 12.98 -7.29
N ASP A 227 23.21 11.89 -7.83
CA ASP A 227 23.98 10.72 -8.24
C ASP A 227 24.96 11.04 -9.38
N GLN A 228 24.56 11.86 -10.35
CA GLN A 228 25.47 12.31 -11.41
C GLN A 228 26.60 13.18 -10.86
N ILE A 229 26.31 14.09 -9.93
CA ILE A 229 27.34 14.92 -9.28
C ILE A 229 28.36 14.03 -8.56
N ALA A 230 27.89 13.08 -7.75
CA ALA A 230 28.78 12.14 -7.04
C ALA A 230 29.68 11.35 -8.01
N ARG A 231 29.14 10.85 -9.12
CA ARG A 231 29.92 10.15 -10.15
C ARG A 231 30.98 11.01 -10.83
N VAL A 232 30.74 12.31 -10.97
CA VAL A 232 31.73 13.24 -11.54
C VAL A 232 32.86 13.50 -10.55
N GLU A 233 32.55 13.65 -9.26
CA GLU A 233 33.53 13.82 -8.18
C GLU A 233 34.43 12.58 -7.99
N GLU A 234 33.97 11.41 -8.43
CA GLU A 234 34.71 10.14 -8.40
C GLU A 234 35.76 10.00 -9.51
N ILE A 235 35.71 10.82 -10.56
CA ILE A 235 36.61 10.67 -11.71
C ILE A 235 38.07 10.84 -11.24
N GLY A 236 38.89 9.81 -11.52
CA GLY A 236 40.31 9.80 -11.15
C GLY A 236 40.59 9.40 -9.70
N ARG A 237 39.56 9.11 -8.89
CA ARG A 237 39.74 8.62 -7.51
C ARG A 237 39.97 7.10 -7.48
N PRO A 238 40.73 6.58 -6.51
CA PRO A 238 40.88 5.14 -6.31
C PRO A 238 39.55 4.46 -5.94
N HIS A 239 39.24 3.32 -6.58
CA HIS A 239 38.00 2.56 -6.33
C HIS A 239 37.80 2.19 -4.85
N THR A 240 38.88 1.92 -4.12
CA THR A 240 38.81 1.60 -2.68
C THR A 240 38.29 2.76 -1.84
N GLU A 241 38.63 4.00 -2.20
CA GLU A 241 38.12 5.20 -1.52
C GLU A 241 36.65 5.43 -1.88
N ILE A 242 36.29 5.28 -3.15
CA ILE A 242 34.90 5.40 -3.63
C ILE A 242 33.99 4.44 -2.86
N GLU A 243 34.36 3.16 -2.77
CA GLU A 243 33.60 2.16 -2.04
C GLU A 243 33.58 2.41 -0.52
N HIS A 244 34.61 3.03 0.04
CA HIS A 244 34.59 3.43 1.45
C HIS A 244 33.60 4.58 1.69
N ASP A 245 33.60 5.60 0.84
CA ASP A 245 32.67 6.74 0.92
C ASP A 245 31.22 6.31 0.69
N ARG A 246 30.99 5.39 -0.25
CA ARG A 246 29.68 4.77 -0.49
C ARG A 246 29.16 4.04 0.74
N ARG A 247 29.96 3.13 1.31
CA ARG A 247 29.57 2.33 2.50
C ARG A 247 29.37 3.18 3.74
N SER A 248 30.12 4.27 3.87
CA SER A 248 29.98 5.23 4.97
C SER A 248 28.90 6.29 4.73
N LYS A 249 28.13 6.19 3.64
CA LYS A 249 27.08 7.12 3.22
C LYS A 249 27.56 8.57 3.08
N ARG A 250 28.84 8.77 2.76
CA ARG A 250 29.43 10.09 2.47
C ARG A 250 29.12 10.55 1.06
N SER A 251 28.97 9.61 0.12
CA SER A 251 28.56 9.87 -1.25
C SER A 251 27.14 9.37 -1.51
N PHE A 252 26.38 10.12 -2.31
CA PHE A 252 25.01 9.77 -2.65
C PHE A 252 24.97 8.82 -3.85
N TYR A 253 24.31 7.67 -3.68
CA TYR A 253 24.00 6.76 -4.78
C TYR A 253 22.50 6.53 -4.85
N ILE A 254 21.93 6.77 -6.03
CA ILE A 254 20.49 6.66 -6.22
C ILE A 254 20.01 5.22 -6.01
N GLY A 255 20.79 4.21 -6.41
CA GLY A 255 20.45 2.81 -6.21
C GLY A 255 20.34 2.44 -4.72
N ASP A 256 21.27 2.93 -3.91
CA ASP A 256 21.27 2.65 -2.46
C ASP A 256 20.09 3.33 -1.78
N MET A 257 19.82 4.60 -2.13
CA MET A 257 18.68 5.35 -1.59
C MET A 257 17.34 4.64 -1.84
N TYR A 258 17.08 4.22 -3.08
CA TYR A 258 15.83 3.53 -3.42
C TYR A 258 15.76 2.10 -2.85
N ALA A 259 16.90 1.42 -2.69
CA ALA A 259 16.95 0.17 -1.95
C ALA A 259 16.62 0.37 -0.47
N GLU A 260 17.08 1.47 0.15
CA GLU A 260 16.73 1.83 1.52
C GLU A 260 15.24 2.15 1.68
N LEU A 261 14.67 2.94 0.78
CA LEU A 261 13.24 3.26 0.79
C LEU A 261 12.37 2.00 0.67
N VAL A 262 12.67 1.11 -0.28
CA VAL A 262 11.89 -0.13 -0.45
C VAL A 262 12.03 -1.05 0.77
N ARG A 263 13.23 -1.13 1.36
CA ARG A 263 13.44 -1.91 2.58
C ARG A 263 12.60 -1.37 3.74
N GLU A 264 12.61 -0.06 3.91
CA GLU A 264 11.86 0.58 4.99
C GLU A 264 10.35 0.46 4.78
N LEU A 265 9.86 0.63 3.54
CA LEU A 265 8.45 0.40 3.19
C LEU A 265 8.02 -1.04 3.46
N LYS A 266 8.86 -2.04 3.16
CA LYS A 266 8.61 -3.45 3.51
C LYS A 266 8.55 -3.64 5.02
N ARG A 267 9.46 -3.00 5.77
CA ARG A 267 9.50 -3.07 7.23
C ARG A 267 8.21 -2.51 7.84
N VAL A 268 7.84 -1.27 7.51
CA VAL A 268 6.62 -0.64 8.08
C VAL A 268 5.34 -1.36 7.63
N ARG A 269 5.28 -1.85 6.38
CA ARG A 269 4.18 -2.70 5.91
C ARG A 269 4.03 -3.95 6.76
N SER A 270 5.13 -4.65 7.04
CA SER A 270 5.11 -5.87 7.84
C SER A 270 4.77 -5.59 9.30
N LEU A 271 5.35 -4.52 9.86
CA LEU A 271 5.16 -4.08 11.23
C LEU A 271 3.70 -3.76 11.54
N PHE A 272 3.07 -2.95 10.69
CA PHE A 272 1.70 -2.50 10.89
C PHE A 272 0.66 -3.39 10.23
N GLY A 273 1.10 -4.32 9.38
CA GLY A 273 0.20 -5.13 8.59
C GLY A 273 -0.67 -4.30 7.63
N CYS A 274 -0.14 -3.24 7.04
CA CYS A 274 -0.94 -2.30 6.26
C CYS A 274 -0.66 -2.42 4.77
N ALA A 275 -1.60 -1.96 3.93
CA ALA A 275 -1.33 -1.77 2.52
C ALA A 275 -0.33 -0.63 2.29
N VAL A 276 0.42 -0.68 1.20
CA VAL A 276 1.16 0.49 0.70
C VAL A 276 0.60 0.84 -0.66
N VAL A 277 0.11 2.06 -0.83
CA VAL A 277 -0.46 2.54 -2.09
C VAL A 277 0.27 3.81 -2.49
N TYR A 278 0.82 3.86 -3.70
CA TYR A 278 1.56 5.03 -4.12
C TYR A 278 1.27 5.40 -5.57
N THR A 279 1.39 6.68 -5.87
CA THR A 279 1.25 7.18 -7.24
C THR A 279 2.61 7.33 -7.91
N THR A 280 2.65 7.14 -9.22
CA THR A 280 3.82 7.43 -10.05
C THR A 280 3.42 8.20 -11.30
N THR A 281 4.35 9.03 -11.79
CA THR A 281 4.30 9.50 -13.17
C THR A 281 4.97 8.46 -14.06
N ALA A 282 4.20 7.87 -14.98
CA ALA A 282 4.67 6.90 -15.95
C ALA A 282 5.29 7.60 -17.16
N TRP A 283 6.34 7.03 -17.72
CA TRP A 283 6.91 7.47 -19.00
C TRP A 283 6.69 6.41 -20.08
N ILE A 284 6.31 6.89 -21.27
CA ILE A 284 6.13 6.04 -22.45
C ILE A 284 7.54 5.71 -22.96
N GLY A 285 7.95 4.44 -22.85
CA GLY A 285 9.15 3.94 -23.53
C GLY A 285 8.88 3.78 -25.03
N ARG A 286 9.92 3.95 -25.87
CA ARG A 286 9.84 3.86 -27.36
C ARG A 286 9.24 2.54 -27.91
N ALA A 287 9.09 1.51 -27.08
CA ALA A 287 8.49 0.22 -27.47
C ALA A 287 6.95 0.21 -27.35
N ALA A 288 6.34 1.06 -26.52
CA ALA A 288 4.88 1.09 -26.34
C ALA A 288 4.14 1.81 -27.48
N SER A 289 4.85 2.57 -28.30
CA SER A 289 4.30 3.18 -29.52
C SER A 289 4.10 2.18 -30.67
N ALA A 290 4.68 0.98 -30.60
CA ALA A 290 4.54 -0.03 -31.64
C ALA A 290 3.33 -0.97 -31.43
N SER A 291 2.81 -1.08 -30.20
CA SER A 291 1.65 -1.92 -29.86
C SER A 291 0.38 -1.13 -29.57
N ALA A 292 0.39 0.20 -29.68
CA ALA A 292 -0.80 1.03 -29.66
C ALA A 292 -1.52 0.99 -31.03
N SER A 293 -1.79 -0.21 -31.53
CA SER A 293 -2.69 -0.43 -32.65
C SER A 293 -4.14 -0.30 -32.18
N ALA A 294 -4.96 0.30 -33.03
CA ALA A 294 -6.31 0.84 -32.83
C ALA A 294 -7.44 -0.13 -32.37
N SER A 295 -7.13 -1.29 -31.78
CA SER A 295 -8.12 -2.12 -31.09
C SER A 295 -8.07 -1.80 -29.59
N GLY A 296 -9.16 -1.27 -29.03
CA GLY A 296 -9.31 -0.91 -27.61
C GLY A 296 -9.34 -2.10 -26.64
N GLU A 297 -8.55 -3.14 -26.93
CA GLU A 297 -8.60 -4.47 -26.35
C GLU A 297 -7.32 -4.87 -25.60
N ASP A 298 -6.20 -4.16 -25.81
CA ASP A 298 -4.92 -4.50 -25.20
C ASP A 298 -4.58 -3.63 -23.99
N LEU A 299 -4.06 -4.29 -22.94
CA LEU A 299 -3.63 -3.64 -21.69
C LEU A 299 -2.47 -2.69 -21.94
N VAL A 300 -2.46 -1.59 -21.18
CA VAL A 300 -1.39 -0.59 -21.24
C VAL A 300 -0.14 -1.12 -20.55
N ALA A 301 1.01 -1.10 -21.24
CA ALA A 301 2.29 -1.49 -20.65
C ALA A 301 3.19 -0.26 -20.36
N PHE A 302 3.33 0.10 -19.09
CA PHE A 302 4.25 1.15 -18.64
C PHE A 302 5.39 0.57 -17.80
N ARG A 303 6.62 0.98 -18.08
CA ARG A 303 7.79 0.60 -17.26
C ARG A 303 7.86 1.44 -15.99
N CYS A 304 8.41 0.85 -14.93
CA CYS A 304 8.72 1.60 -13.72
C CYS A 304 9.78 2.67 -14.03
N SER A 305 9.49 3.92 -13.66
CA SER A 305 10.41 5.06 -13.82
C SER A 305 11.42 5.18 -12.68
N LEU A 306 11.20 4.46 -11.57
CA LEU A 306 12.02 4.52 -10.38
C LEU A 306 13.15 3.46 -10.39
N PRO A 307 14.30 3.74 -9.76
CA PRO A 307 15.45 2.83 -9.70
C PRO A 307 15.11 1.48 -9.03
N PRO A 308 15.83 0.40 -9.39
CA PRO A 308 15.76 -0.86 -8.66
C PRO A 308 16.03 -0.66 -7.15
N PRO A 309 15.37 -1.43 -6.27
CA PRO A 309 14.46 -2.54 -6.54
C PRO A 309 12.97 -2.12 -6.68
N TRP A 310 12.66 -0.84 -6.86
CA TRP A 310 11.29 -0.32 -6.85
C TRP A 310 10.36 -1.01 -7.87
N GLY A 311 10.90 -1.34 -9.06
CA GLY A 311 10.18 -2.05 -10.11
C GLY A 311 9.63 -3.43 -9.70
N LEU A 312 10.19 -4.06 -8.66
CA LEU A 312 9.75 -5.37 -8.17
C LEU A 312 8.93 -5.28 -6.88
N PHE A 313 8.71 -4.06 -6.36
CA PHE A 313 8.07 -3.86 -5.07
C PHE A 313 6.53 -4.01 -5.09
N PRO A 314 5.80 -3.49 -6.10
CA PRO A 314 4.35 -3.69 -6.22
C PRO A 314 3.92 -5.12 -6.40
N THR A 315 2.77 -5.44 -5.81
CA THR A 315 2.01 -6.66 -6.10
C THR A 315 0.94 -6.42 -7.16
N LEU A 316 0.40 -5.19 -7.26
CA LEU A 316 -0.54 -4.77 -8.29
C LEU A 316 -0.12 -3.42 -8.88
N ARG A 317 -0.15 -3.32 -10.21
CA ARG A 317 0.13 -2.10 -10.95
C ARG A 317 -1.08 -1.70 -11.75
N VAL A 318 -1.62 -0.52 -11.50
CA VAL A 318 -2.76 0.05 -12.20
C VAL A 318 -2.31 1.29 -12.96
N VAL A 319 -2.82 1.45 -14.17
CA VAL A 319 -2.71 2.64 -14.99
C VAL A 319 -4.05 3.36 -15.00
N VAL A 320 -4.05 4.65 -14.69
CA VAL A 320 -5.25 5.49 -14.75
C VAL A 320 -5.15 6.53 -15.87
N ARG A 321 -6.24 6.71 -16.60
CA ARG A 321 -6.37 7.67 -17.70
C ARG A 321 -7.68 8.45 -17.59
N ALA A 322 -7.66 9.72 -18.00
CA ALA A 322 -8.89 10.50 -18.12
C ALA A 322 -9.71 10.01 -19.34
N ASN A 323 -11.04 9.91 -19.17
CA ASN A 323 -11.99 9.50 -20.19
C ASN A 323 -13.04 10.61 -20.49
N GLY A 324 -12.71 11.86 -20.16
CA GLY A 324 -13.59 13.03 -20.30
C GLY A 324 -14.57 13.23 -19.14
N GLN A 325 -15.08 14.47 -18.98
CA GLN A 325 -16.16 14.83 -18.02
C GLN A 325 -15.96 14.33 -16.58
N GLY A 326 -14.73 14.39 -16.04
CA GLY A 326 -14.44 13.92 -14.68
C GLY A 326 -14.52 12.40 -14.50
N ARG A 327 -14.58 11.62 -15.59
CA ARG A 327 -14.51 10.15 -15.58
C ARG A 327 -13.11 9.67 -15.90
N PHE A 328 -12.72 8.57 -15.28
CA PHE A 328 -11.39 7.99 -15.35
C PHE A 328 -11.50 6.48 -15.55
N LEU A 329 -10.60 5.94 -16.36
CA LEU A 329 -10.44 4.51 -16.58
C LEU A 329 -9.18 4.03 -15.87
N GLY A 330 -9.34 3.11 -14.93
CA GLY A 330 -8.28 2.31 -14.36
C GLY A 330 -8.14 0.99 -15.11
N CYS A 331 -6.91 0.57 -15.40
CA CYS A 331 -6.64 -0.73 -16.01
C CYS A 331 -5.36 -1.32 -15.43
N VAL A 332 -5.27 -2.65 -15.36
CA VAL A 332 -4.03 -3.32 -14.97
C VAL A 332 -2.92 -2.98 -15.97
N ASN A 333 -1.73 -2.68 -15.46
CA ASN A 333 -0.54 -2.47 -16.27
C ASN A 333 -0.10 -3.82 -16.86
N GLY A 334 -0.19 -3.98 -18.18
CA GLY A 334 0.18 -5.17 -18.95
C GLY A 334 1.70 -5.41 -19.07
N LEU A 335 2.54 -4.66 -18.35
CA LEU A 335 3.99 -4.88 -18.38
C LEU A 335 4.31 -6.32 -17.93
N GLY A 336 5.00 -7.07 -18.79
CA GLY A 336 5.39 -8.44 -18.50
C GLY A 336 4.26 -9.46 -18.63
N LYS A 337 3.16 -9.12 -19.33
CA LYS A 337 1.99 -9.99 -19.53
C LYS A 337 2.37 -11.35 -20.12
N GLU A 338 3.39 -11.40 -20.95
CA GLU A 338 3.94 -12.61 -21.55
C GLU A 338 4.49 -13.61 -20.53
N GLN A 339 4.83 -13.17 -19.32
CA GLN A 339 5.32 -14.00 -18.21
C GLN A 339 4.23 -14.29 -17.17
N TRP A 340 3.01 -13.79 -17.35
CA TRP A 340 1.96 -13.98 -16.36
C TRP A 340 1.49 -15.44 -16.32
N PRO A 341 1.28 -16.01 -15.11
CA PRO A 341 0.64 -17.31 -14.98
C PRO A 341 -0.74 -17.32 -15.65
N ARG A 342 -1.12 -18.45 -16.27
CA ARG A 342 -2.44 -18.61 -16.94
C ARG A 342 -3.61 -18.18 -16.05
N ARG A 343 -3.56 -18.49 -14.75
CA ARG A 343 -4.57 -18.09 -13.76
C ARG A 343 -4.82 -16.58 -13.72
N VAL A 344 -3.77 -15.77 -13.90
CA VAL A 344 -3.86 -14.31 -13.87
C VAL A 344 -4.55 -13.83 -15.13
N VAL A 345 -4.14 -14.34 -16.30
CA VAL A 345 -4.74 -14.00 -17.60
C VAL A 345 -6.23 -14.33 -17.61
N GLU A 346 -6.60 -15.56 -17.26
CA GLU A 346 -8.00 -15.99 -17.19
C GLU A 346 -8.80 -15.25 -16.11
N GLY A 347 -8.16 -14.92 -14.98
CA GLY A 347 -8.76 -14.11 -13.93
C GLY A 347 -9.14 -12.71 -14.41
N LEU A 348 -8.24 -12.07 -15.17
CA LEU A 348 -8.50 -10.75 -15.75
C LEU A 348 -9.60 -10.79 -16.80
N GLU A 349 -9.64 -11.81 -17.67
CA GLU A 349 -10.74 -11.98 -18.64
C GLU A 349 -12.10 -12.10 -17.94
N ARG A 350 -12.16 -12.77 -16.77
CA ARG A 350 -13.37 -12.85 -15.94
C ARG A 350 -13.72 -11.54 -15.24
N GLN A 351 -12.73 -10.71 -14.91
CA GLN A 351 -12.89 -9.45 -14.18
C GLN A 351 -12.77 -8.24 -15.10
N SER A 352 -13.74 -8.08 -16.02
CA SER A 352 -13.82 -6.91 -16.92
C SER A 352 -12.50 -6.59 -17.63
N ARG A 353 -11.75 -7.62 -18.02
CA ARG A 353 -10.43 -7.52 -18.66
C ARG A 353 -9.40 -6.72 -17.84
N GLY A 354 -9.52 -6.74 -16.52
CA GLY A 354 -8.62 -6.01 -15.62
C GLY A 354 -8.88 -4.50 -15.58
N THR A 355 -10.10 -4.05 -15.88
CA THR A 355 -10.45 -2.64 -15.95
C THR A 355 -11.52 -2.25 -14.93
N PHE A 356 -11.50 -0.99 -14.50
CA PHE A 356 -12.53 -0.38 -13.68
C PHE A 356 -12.66 1.11 -14.04
N VAL A 357 -13.81 1.70 -13.75
CA VAL A 357 -14.07 3.11 -14.02
C VAL A 357 -14.34 3.80 -12.71
N PHE A 358 -13.88 5.04 -12.57
CA PHE A 358 -14.31 5.90 -11.47
C PHE A 358 -14.56 7.31 -11.99
N SER A 359 -15.32 8.09 -11.25
CA SER A 359 -15.56 9.49 -11.54
C SER A 359 -15.23 10.36 -10.34
N ALA A 360 -14.72 11.55 -10.60
CA ALA A 360 -14.52 12.58 -9.59
C ALA A 360 -15.20 13.87 -10.03
N ASP A 361 -16.01 14.43 -9.15
CA ASP A 361 -16.65 15.73 -9.32
C ASP A 361 -16.50 16.55 -8.03
N LYS A 362 -17.17 17.70 -7.94
CA LYS A 362 -17.11 18.54 -6.74
C LYS A 362 -17.70 17.88 -5.48
N HIS A 363 -18.56 16.87 -5.63
CA HIS A 363 -19.27 16.19 -4.55
C HIS A 363 -18.59 14.92 -4.06
N GLY A 364 -17.57 14.42 -4.77
CA GLY A 364 -16.70 13.37 -4.27
C GLY A 364 -16.07 12.54 -5.37
N VAL A 365 -15.82 11.27 -5.04
CA VAL A 365 -15.33 10.25 -5.96
C VAL A 365 -16.23 9.03 -5.87
N LEU A 366 -16.57 8.46 -7.02
CA LEU A 366 -17.39 7.26 -7.16
C LEU A 366 -16.57 6.23 -7.94
N VAL A 367 -16.38 5.04 -7.38
CA VAL A 367 -15.59 3.94 -7.98
C VAL A 367 -16.48 2.75 -8.26
#